data_AF-A0A932NPN5-F1
#
_entry.id   AF-A0A932NPN5-F1
#
_cell.length_a   1.000
_cell.length_b   1.000
_cell.length_c   1.000
_cell.angle_alpha   90.00
_cell.angle_beta   90.00
_cell.angle_gamma   90.00
#
_symmetry.space_group_name_H-M   'P 1'
#
loop_
_entity.id
_entity.type
_entity.pdbx_description
1 polymer ?
#
loop_
_entity_poly.entity_id
_entity_poly.type
_entity_poly.pdbx_seq_one_letter_code
_entity_poly.pdbx_strand_id
1 'polypeptide(L)'
;MDEEIFVPGHGVVCNKSYLDEQASYILEWKAYVQRAIDQGMSKDEATEKLTAMTDRYPMDVGLEGQAPRVMRMNVANLYDYLTGAGIHKRS
;
A
#
# COMPACT_ATOMS: atom_id res chain seq x y z
N MET A 1 1.24 -24.00 -11.59
CA MET A 1 2.21 -22.95 -11.93
C MET A 1 3.38 -23.16 -10.99
N ASP A 2 4.48 -23.63 -11.56
CA ASP A 2 5.64 -24.18 -10.85
C ASP A 2 6.89 -23.33 -11.13
N GLU A 3 6.76 -22.04 -10.88
CA GLU A 3 7.80 -21.05 -11.18
C GLU A 3 8.62 -20.77 -9.90
N GLU A 4 9.84 -21.31 -9.85
CA GLU A 4 10.75 -21.15 -8.70
C GLU A 4 11.39 -19.75 -8.60
N ILE A 5 11.30 -18.95 -9.67
CA ILE A 5 11.95 -17.63 -9.80
C ILE A 5 10.93 -16.59 -10.27
N PHE A 6 10.77 -15.52 -9.49
CA PHE A 6 9.98 -14.33 -9.80
C PHE A 6 10.93 -13.14 -10.02
N VAL A 7 10.82 -12.50 -11.19
CA VAL A 7 11.54 -11.26 -11.50
C VAL A 7 10.53 -10.11 -11.41
N PRO A 8 10.55 -9.27 -10.36
CA PRO A 8 9.67 -8.13 -10.26
C PRO A 8 10.06 -7.05 -11.28
N GLY A 9 9.11 -6.18 -11.66
CA GLY A 9 9.38 -5.05 -12.56
C GLY A 9 10.40 -4.04 -12.00
N HIS A 10 10.53 -3.98 -10.67
CA HIS A 10 11.54 -3.23 -9.91
C HIS A 10 11.99 -4.08 -8.71
N GLY A 11 13.29 -4.10 -8.39
CA GLY A 11 13.86 -4.84 -7.26
C GLY A 11 14.67 -6.09 -7.62
N VAL A 12 15.14 -6.81 -6.62
CA VAL A 12 15.96 -8.03 -6.78
C VAL A 12 15.09 -9.24 -7.16
N VAL A 13 15.67 -10.16 -7.93
CA VAL A 13 15.05 -11.45 -8.25
C VAL A 13 14.70 -12.18 -6.96
N CYS A 14 13.44 -12.61 -6.84
CA CYS A 14 12.91 -13.25 -5.64
C CYS A 14 12.32 -14.62 -5.96
N ASN A 15 12.07 -15.43 -4.94
CA ASN A 15 11.44 -16.74 -5.06
C ASN A 15 10.02 -16.70 -4.44
N LYS A 16 9.30 -17.82 -4.47
CA LYS A 16 7.90 -17.89 -3.99
C LYS A 16 7.70 -17.42 -2.53
N SER A 17 8.70 -17.53 -1.65
CA SER A 17 8.55 -17.08 -0.25
C SER A 17 8.41 -15.57 -0.11
N TYR A 18 8.82 -14.81 -1.13
CA TYR A 18 8.63 -13.36 -1.16
C TYR A 18 7.15 -12.95 -1.42
N LEU A 19 6.34 -13.86 -1.97
CA LEU A 19 4.90 -13.61 -2.15
C LEU A 19 4.17 -13.52 -0.80
N ASP A 20 4.55 -14.34 0.17
CA ASP A 20 3.98 -14.30 1.52
C ASP A 20 4.34 -12.99 2.24
N GLU A 21 5.57 -12.52 2.07
CA GLU A 21 6.03 -11.23 2.59
C GLU A 21 5.24 -10.07 1.97
N GLN A 22 5.11 -10.04 0.64
CA GLN A 22 4.33 -9.00 -0.06
C GLN A 22 2.84 -9.02 0.34
N ALA A 23 2.25 -10.20 0.47
CA ALA A 23 0.88 -10.35 0.96
C ALA A 23 0.74 -9.81 2.39
N SER A 24 1.68 -10.14 3.27
CA SER A 24 1.70 -9.63 4.65
C SER A 24 1.77 -8.10 4.69
N TYR A 25 2.58 -7.50 3.82
CA TYR A 25 2.75 -6.05 3.77
C TYR A 25 1.49 -5.33 3.27
N ILE A 26 0.78 -5.89 2.28
CA ILE A 26 -0.52 -5.37 1.85
C ILE A 26 -1.56 -5.47 2.99
N LEU A 27 -1.54 -6.55 3.78
CA LEU A 27 -2.42 -6.69 4.95
C LEU A 27 -2.10 -5.65 6.03
N GLU A 28 -0.81 -5.36 6.26
CA GLU A 28 -0.39 -4.28 7.17
C GLU A 28 -0.91 -2.92 6.72
N TRP A 29 -0.81 -2.61 5.42
CA TRP A 29 -1.36 -1.40 4.81
C TRP A 29 -2.86 -1.27 5.03
N LYS A 30 -3.61 -2.35 4.76
CA LYS A 30 -5.05 -2.38 5.01
C LYS A 30 -5.37 -2.13 6.48
N ALA A 31 -4.67 -2.81 7.39
CA ALA A 31 -4.88 -2.62 8.82
C ALA A 31 -4.52 -1.20 9.29
N TYR A 32 -3.49 -0.60 8.72
CA TYR A 32 -3.07 0.77 9.03
C TYR A 32 -4.16 1.79 8.66
N VAL A 33 -4.75 1.68 7.48
CA VAL A 33 -5.85 2.55 7.05
C VAL A 33 -7.15 2.23 7.78
N GLN A 34 -7.44 0.95 8.04
CA GLN A 34 -8.63 0.55 8.81
C GLN A 34 -8.62 1.16 10.21
N ARG A 35 -7.48 1.18 10.91
CA ARG A 35 -7.37 1.84 12.22
C ARG A 35 -7.72 3.33 12.18
N ALA A 36 -7.34 4.04 11.11
CA ALA A 36 -7.68 5.45 10.94
C ALA A 36 -9.20 5.63 10.75
N ILE A 37 -9.84 4.76 9.97
CA ILE A 37 -11.30 4.73 9.78
C ILE A 37 -12.00 4.43 11.12
N ASP A 38 -11.53 3.44 11.87
CA ASP A 38 -12.11 3.05 13.16
C ASP A 38 -11.99 4.17 14.21
N GLN A 39 -10.97 5.03 14.07
CA GLN A 39 -10.78 6.24 14.87
C GLN A 39 -11.63 7.43 14.40
N GLY A 40 -12.42 7.25 13.34
CA GLY A 40 -13.30 8.28 12.79
C GLY A 40 -12.60 9.33 11.94
N MET A 41 -11.36 9.10 11.49
CA MET A 41 -10.68 10.02 10.58
C MET A 41 -11.44 10.09 9.26
N SER A 42 -11.56 11.29 8.70
CA SER A 42 -12.01 11.46 7.32
C SER A 42 -10.96 10.97 6.31
N LYS A 43 -11.36 10.76 5.06
CA LYS A 43 -10.44 10.38 3.98
C LYS A 43 -9.31 11.40 3.79
N ASP A 44 -9.65 12.69 3.81
CA ASP A 44 -8.67 13.78 3.62
C ASP A 44 -7.68 13.80 4.78
N GLU A 45 -8.19 13.71 6.02
CA GLU A 45 -7.37 13.64 7.22
C GLU A 45 -6.45 12.41 7.22
N ALA A 46 -6.96 11.23 6.86
CA ALA A 46 -6.17 10.03 6.77
C ALA A 46 -5.06 10.17 5.71
N THR A 47 -5.38 10.73 4.54
CA THR A 47 -4.42 10.96 3.45
C THR A 47 -3.29 11.91 3.85
N GLU A 48 -3.58 12.92 4.69
CA GLU A 48 -2.58 13.86 5.17
C GLU A 48 -1.72 13.31 6.32
N LYS A 49 -2.33 12.55 7.25
CA LYS A 49 -1.67 12.13 8.50
C LYS A 49 -0.93 10.79 8.40
N LEU A 50 -1.34 9.89 7.52
CA LEU A 50 -0.74 8.56 7.43
C LEU A 50 0.53 8.59 6.54
N THR A 51 1.71 8.56 7.17
CA THR A 51 3.01 8.74 6.46
C THR A 51 4.03 7.61 6.67
N ALA A 52 3.74 6.61 7.50
CA ALA A 52 4.76 5.73 8.08
C ALA A 52 5.06 4.41 7.32
N MET A 53 4.52 4.19 6.13
CA MET A 53 4.60 2.86 5.49
C MET A 53 5.74 2.70 4.47
N THR A 54 6.27 3.77 3.87
CA THR A 54 7.23 3.68 2.73
C THR A 54 8.66 3.28 3.11
N ASP A 55 9.04 3.29 4.38
CA ASP A 55 10.45 3.10 4.75
C ASP A 55 10.94 1.66 4.54
N ARG A 56 10.05 0.67 4.66
CA ARG A 56 10.39 -0.76 4.47
C ARG A 56 10.74 -1.08 3.01
N TYR A 57 10.07 -0.43 2.07
CA TYR A 57 10.34 -0.53 0.64
C TYR A 57 10.46 0.88 0.06
N PRO A 58 11.67 1.48 0.15
CA PRO A 58 11.88 2.84 -0.33
C PRO A 58 11.68 2.92 -1.84
N MET A 59 11.41 4.13 -2.33
CA MET A 59 11.39 4.38 -3.77
C MET A 59 12.78 4.16 -4.37
N ASP A 60 12.82 3.83 -5.67
CA ASP A 60 14.07 3.69 -6.40
C ASP A 60 14.88 4.99 -6.43
N VAL A 61 16.18 4.84 -6.68
CA VAL A 61 17.12 5.95 -6.85
C VAL A 61 16.63 6.91 -7.94
N GLY A 62 16.54 8.20 -7.62
CA GLY A 62 16.01 9.24 -8.49
C GLY A 62 14.49 9.46 -8.40
N LEU A 63 13.77 8.63 -7.62
CA LEU A 63 12.33 8.74 -7.36
C LEU A 63 12.00 8.95 -5.88
N GLU A 64 12.99 9.23 -5.02
CA GLU A 64 12.84 9.35 -3.56
C GLU A 64 11.78 10.40 -3.19
N GLY A 65 11.72 11.51 -3.93
CA GLY A 65 10.73 12.57 -3.74
C GLY A 65 9.28 12.15 -4.01
N GLN A 66 9.04 10.99 -4.61
CA GLN A 66 7.70 10.47 -4.90
C GLN A 66 7.07 9.74 -3.71
N ALA A 67 7.84 9.36 -2.68
CA ALA A 67 7.33 8.60 -1.55
C ALA A 67 6.10 9.25 -0.89
N PRO A 68 6.06 10.57 -0.61
CA PRO A 68 4.87 11.21 -0.05
C PRO A 68 3.65 11.16 -0.98
N ARG A 69 3.86 11.22 -2.30
CA ARG A 69 2.77 11.13 -3.27
C ARG A 69 2.19 9.71 -3.30
N VAL A 70 3.06 8.70 -3.34
CA VAL A 70 2.66 7.29 -3.33
C VAL A 70 1.94 6.94 -2.03
N MET A 71 2.42 7.43 -0.88
CA MET A 71 1.74 7.31 0.41
C MET A 71 0.29 7.81 0.33
N ARG A 72 0.10 9.05 -0.13
CA ARG A 72 -1.24 9.66 -0.25
C ARG A 72 -2.17 8.87 -1.17
N MET A 73 -1.67 8.47 -2.33
CA MET A 73 -2.46 7.69 -3.30
C MET A 73 -2.89 6.34 -2.73
N ASN A 74 -1.98 5.63 -2.05
CA ASN A 74 -2.29 4.34 -1.45
C ASN A 74 -3.30 4.47 -0.31
N VAL A 75 -3.11 5.45 0.59
CA VAL A 75 -4.06 5.70 1.68
C VAL A 75 -5.45 6.03 1.12
N ALA A 76 -5.54 6.94 0.16
CA ALA A 76 -6.82 7.34 -0.43
C ALA A 76 -7.55 6.16 -1.11
N ASN A 77 -6.82 5.33 -1.87
CA ASN A 77 -7.41 4.17 -2.55
C ASN A 77 -7.83 3.08 -1.56
N LEU A 78 -7.02 2.79 -0.53
CA LEU A 78 -7.36 1.82 0.50
C LEU A 78 -8.55 2.29 1.35
N TYR A 79 -8.65 3.58 1.62
CA TYR A 79 -9.79 4.16 2.32
C TYR A 79 -11.08 3.93 1.52
N ASP A 80 -11.06 4.25 0.22
CA ASP A 80 -12.20 3.99 -0.68
C ASP A 80 -12.53 2.50 -0.76
N TYR A 81 -11.53 1.63 -0.84
CA TYR A 81 -11.71 0.18 -0.87
C TYR A 81 -12.40 -0.34 0.39
N LEU A 82 -11.95 0.08 1.58
CA LEU A 82 -12.48 -0.37 2.87
C LEU A 82 -13.87 0.18 3.16
N THR A 83 -14.22 1.34 2.60
CA THR A 83 -15.53 1.98 2.77
C THR A 83 -16.51 1.71 1.62
N GLY A 84 -16.09 1.01 0.57
CA GLY A 84 -16.90 0.76 -0.62
C GLY A 84 -17.23 2.03 -1.42
N ALA A 85 -16.33 3.02 -1.37
CA ALA A 85 -16.46 4.30 -2.06
C ALA A 85 -15.61 4.37 -3.34
N GLY A 86 -15.65 5.50 -4.03
CA GLY A 86 -14.85 5.74 -5.24
C GLY A 86 -15.11 4.69 -6.33
N ILE A 87 -14.03 4.14 -6.89
CA ILE A 87 -14.09 3.09 -7.92
C ILE A 87 -14.57 1.74 -7.39
N HIS A 88 -14.67 1.57 -6.07
CA HIS A 88 -15.08 0.34 -5.40
C HIS A 88 -16.58 0.32 -5.07
N LYS A 89 -17.30 1.39 -5.41
CA LYS A 89 -18.75 1.48 -5.22
C LYS A 89 -19.45 0.46 -6.12
N ARG A 90 -20.21 -0.45 -5.52
CA ARG A 90 -21.04 -1.40 -6.29
C ARG A 90 -22.22 -0.64 -6.90
N SER A 91 -22.36 -0.77 -8.22
CA SER A 91 -23.50 -0.29 -9.02
C SER A 91 -24.77 -1.08 -8.71
#